data_AF-A0A6S7GV11-F1
#
_entry.id   AF-A0A6S7GV11-F1
#
_cell.length_a   1.000
_cell.length_b   1.000
_cell.length_c   1.000
_cell.angle_alpha   90.00
_cell.angle_beta   90.00
_cell.angle_gamma   90.00
#
_symmetry.space_group_name_H-M   'P 1'
#
loop_
_entity.id
_entity.type
_entity.pdbx_description
1 polymer ?
#
loop_
_entity_poly.entity_id
_entity_poly.type
_entity_poly.pdbx_seq_one_letter_code
_entity_poly.pdbx_strand_id
1 'polypeptide(L)'
;MADRDENNENMVIVDDDGEFDDDEDGEETSTAPNVSVAVRIQEFPQECFKDTAIGKGAFFCEACREEISVKRSTIINHINTHKHLSGKEKLHQKAKRERDLAEVLRAYDEENHPIGETLSMNTRVFRLKVVTAFMKAGIAINKINCFRSILEERRKKNTLEELTGREISIVFDGTTRLGEALVIIVRFLDSEWKIQQRLLRFLLLAKSLAGEEVAREIISVLAREYGVATELPVATMRDRASVNNVAVRTIKVIFPNILDIGCFSHTLDHVGEKFDTPVLTKFIKHWVSLFAHSPHAKLLWKDRTGKSLTTYSPTRWWSQWECIKQDLFLFYPHVTAFLTANRDTGTAPATTRKLLDIIANSEAKLKIEIAATVNAGEPFVKKTYSLEGDGPLVLEAYDAIIELENCVRLMHMPNVTQISSELAATDGPDQRDQEQWQDYACQCVQPGFNYFLDTFANADNLSQPLSCFKAARLVDPRRVNDLVPTVADVKELGNFPFISNTDLDGLVAELPAYLAASTGVHNDDILAWWKRHEDVLPRWSREARKIFLCQPSSAAAERAFSLLKASFNEQQDSALEDYIETSLMLQYNGRGLGR
;
A
#
# COMPACT_ATOMS: atom_id res chain seq x y z
N MET A 1 -40.75 31.72 -34.38
CA MET A 1 -40.64 33.08 -34.95
C MET A 1 -39.54 33.76 -34.16
N ALA A 2 -38.28 33.46 -34.50
CA ALA A 2 -37.46 34.18 -35.51
C ALA A 2 -37.20 35.61 -35.01
N ASP A 3 -36.09 35.77 -34.28
CA ASP A 3 -34.79 36.33 -34.75
C ASP A 3 -34.84 37.87 -34.71
N ARG A 4 -34.15 38.49 -33.74
CA ARG A 4 -32.76 38.99 -33.82
C ARG A 4 -32.61 40.05 -34.90
N ASP A 5 -32.33 41.28 -34.45
CA ASP A 5 -31.41 42.17 -35.14
C ASP A 5 -30.64 43.01 -34.10
N GLU A 6 -29.32 42.91 -34.23
CA GLU A 6 -28.30 43.75 -33.60
C GLU A 6 -28.19 45.06 -34.39
N ASN A 7 -27.96 46.19 -33.71
CA ASN A 7 -26.85 47.11 -34.01
C ASN A 7 -26.93 48.42 -33.21
N ASN A 8 -25.93 48.58 -32.33
CA ASN A 8 -24.86 49.57 -32.38
C ASN A 8 -25.14 51.10 -32.31
N GLU A 9 -24.25 51.76 -31.54
CA GLU A 9 -23.77 53.15 -31.62
C GLU A 9 -24.69 54.33 -31.22
N ASN A 10 -24.40 54.94 -30.07
CA ASN A 10 -23.56 56.15 -29.93
C ASN A 10 -23.91 56.93 -28.65
N MET A 11 -22.97 56.92 -27.69
CA MET A 11 -23.00 57.74 -26.49
C MET A 11 -22.26 59.05 -26.77
N VAL A 12 -22.98 60.15 -26.58
CA VAL A 12 -22.51 61.53 -26.79
C VAL A 12 -21.47 61.91 -25.74
N ILE A 13 -20.37 62.46 -26.23
CA ILE A 13 -19.29 63.11 -25.48
C ILE A 13 -19.83 64.41 -24.88
N VAL A 14 -19.62 64.61 -23.58
CA VAL A 14 -19.64 65.94 -22.97
C VAL A 14 -18.34 66.08 -22.20
N ASP A 15 -17.47 66.91 -22.74
CA ASP A 15 -16.26 67.44 -22.12
C ASP A 15 -16.68 68.36 -20.96
N ASP A 16 -16.03 68.21 -19.80
CA ASP A 16 -15.98 69.28 -18.81
C ASP A 16 -14.55 69.36 -18.28
N ASP A 17 -13.85 70.37 -18.80
CA ASP A 17 -12.50 70.77 -18.48
C ASP A 17 -12.50 71.48 -17.12
N GLY A 18 -11.71 70.96 -16.19
CA GLY A 18 -11.46 71.58 -14.89
C GLY A 18 -9.97 71.53 -14.55
N GLU A 19 -9.19 72.38 -15.22
CA GLU A 19 -7.87 72.84 -14.78
C GLU A 19 -8.00 73.55 -13.41
N PHE A 20 -7.16 73.17 -12.43
CA PHE A 20 -6.68 74.07 -11.38
C PHE A 20 -5.38 73.53 -10.77
N ASP A 21 -4.30 74.18 -11.22
CA ASP A 21 -3.07 74.61 -10.55
C ASP A 21 -2.17 73.64 -9.76
N ASP A 22 -0.91 73.67 -10.25
CA ASP A 22 0.37 73.33 -9.67
C ASP A 22 0.52 73.66 -8.17
N ASP A 23 1.19 72.78 -7.41
CA ASP A 23 2.32 73.20 -6.58
C ASP A 23 3.15 72.02 -6.05
N GLU A 24 4.46 72.18 -6.28
CA GLU A 24 5.64 71.79 -5.50
C GLU A 24 6.14 70.33 -5.43
N ASP A 25 7.34 70.22 -6.00
CA ASP A 25 8.34 69.16 -5.91
C ASP A 25 8.61 68.63 -4.50
N GLY A 26 8.78 67.30 -4.42
CA GLY A 26 9.27 66.60 -3.25
C GLY A 26 9.87 65.25 -3.61
N GLU A 27 11.05 65.27 -4.23
CA GLU A 27 11.93 64.10 -4.32
C GLU A 27 12.36 63.67 -2.90
N GLU A 28 11.78 62.58 -2.39
CA GLU A 28 12.38 61.81 -1.29
C GLU A 28 12.65 60.37 -1.73
N THR A 29 13.92 60.13 -2.04
CA THR A 29 14.51 58.80 -2.11
C THR A 29 14.65 58.23 -0.69
N SER A 30 13.99 57.12 -0.37
CA SER A 30 14.51 56.23 0.67
C SER A 30 14.17 54.75 0.42
N THR A 31 15.23 53.98 0.27
CA THR A 31 15.28 52.53 0.15
C THR A 31 14.87 51.86 1.47
N ALA A 32 13.79 51.10 1.48
CA ALA A 32 13.44 50.21 2.59
C ALA A 32 13.97 48.78 2.36
N PRO A 33 14.43 48.06 3.40
CA PRO A 33 15.07 46.75 3.28
C PRO A 33 14.09 45.66 2.84
N ASN A 34 14.60 44.62 2.17
CA ASN A 34 13.86 43.44 1.72
C ASN A 34 13.30 42.65 2.93
N VAL A 35 12.12 43.04 3.42
CA VAL A 35 11.40 42.34 4.49
C VAL A 35 10.85 41.02 3.95
N SER A 36 11.09 39.91 4.65
CA SER A 36 10.64 38.58 4.23
C SER A 36 9.11 38.44 4.29
N VAL A 37 8.57 37.56 3.43
CA VAL A 37 7.13 37.25 3.36
C VAL A 37 6.58 36.83 4.73
N ALA A 38 7.32 35.97 5.46
CA ALA A 38 6.93 35.50 6.77
C ALA A 38 6.78 36.64 7.80
N VAL A 39 7.71 37.60 7.84
CA VAL A 39 7.61 38.77 8.73
C VAL A 39 6.39 39.61 8.36
N ARG A 40 6.11 39.77 7.06
CA ARG A 40 4.98 40.58 6.62
C ARG A 40 3.63 39.93 6.92
N ILE A 41 3.50 38.61 6.86
CA ILE A 41 2.29 37.90 7.27
C ILE A 41 2.05 38.06 8.79
N GLN A 42 3.11 38.03 9.60
CA GLN A 42 3.00 38.25 11.05
C GLN A 42 2.56 39.67 11.43
N GLU A 43 2.85 40.68 10.61
CA GLU A 43 2.37 42.06 10.83
C GLU A 43 0.84 42.21 10.65
N PHE A 44 0.20 41.26 9.94
CA PHE A 44 -1.24 41.27 9.65
C PHE A 44 -1.89 39.95 10.08
N PRO A 45 -1.84 39.57 11.38
CA PRO A 45 -2.25 38.24 11.85
C PRO A 45 -3.75 37.99 11.75
N GLN A 46 -4.54 39.06 11.55
CA GLN A 46 -6.00 39.01 11.40
C GLN A 46 -6.43 38.82 9.93
N GLU A 47 -5.48 38.75 9.00
CA GLU A 47 -5.76 38.66 7.57
C GLU A 47 -5.47 37.25 7.02
N CYS A 48 -6.17 36.86 5.95
CA CYS A 48 -6.13 35.50 5.41
C CYS A 48 -4.99 35.32 4.39
N PHE A 49 -3.75 35.60 4.80
CA PHE A 49 -2.56 35.52 3.94
C PHE A 49 -1.80 34.19 4.09
N LYS A 50 -1.27 33.69 2.98
CA LYS A 50 -0.45 32.47 2.91
C LYS A 50 0.82 32.70 2.12
N ASP A 51 1.90 32.06 2.55
CA ASP A 51 3.16 32.07 1.82
C ASP A 51 3.00 31.30 0.49
N THR A 52 3.47 31.88 -0.60
CA THR A 52 3.54 31.21 -1.90
C THR A 52 4.91 30.58 -2.01
N ALA A 53 4.97 29.25 -2.15
CA ALA A 53 6.20 28.46 -2.10
C ALA A 53 7.21 28.69 -3.27
N ILE A 54 7.17 29.84 -3.96
CA ILE A 54 8.04 30.16 -5.08
C ILE A 54 8.56 31.59 -4.90
N GLY A 55 9.89 31.74 -4.74
CA GLY A 55 10.61 32.94 -4.33
C GLY A 55 10.49 34.20 -5.21
N LYS A 56 9.28 34.74 -5.38
CA LYS A 56 8.98 35.97 -6.14
C LYS A 56 8.60 37.19 -5.29
N GLY A 57 8.77 37.15 -3.96
CA GLY A 57 8.53 38.32 -3.10
C GLY A 57 7.05 38.76 -3.04
N ALA A 58 6.13 37.80 -3.10
CA ALA A 58 4.68 37.98 -2.97
C ALA A 58 4.10 36.94 -2.01
N PHE A 59 2.88 37.17 -1.52
CA PHE A 59 2.11 36.19 -0.75
C PHE A 59 0.66 36.14 -1.26
N PHE A 60 -0.02 35.03 -1.03
CA PHE A 60 -1.37 34.79 -1.53
C PHE A 60 -2.43 35.21 -0.52
N CYS A 61 -3.44 35.95 -0.98
CA CYS A 61 -4.62 36.26 -0.19
C CYS A 61 -5.75 35.29 -0.50
N GLU A 62 -6.17 34.51 0.49
CA GLU A 62 -7.26 33.56 0.33
C GLU A 62 -8.63 34.23 0.13
N ALA A 63 -8.81 35.43 0.68
CA ALA A 63 -10.05 36.20 0.56
C ALA A 63 -10.27 36.69 -0.89
N CYS A 64 -9.21 37.15 -1.54
CA CYS A 64 -9.25 37.72 -2.90
C CYS A 64 -8.87 36.74 -4.01
N ARG A 65 -8.21 35.63 -3.65
CA ARG A 65 -7.59 34.65 -4.55
C ARG A 65 -6.56 35.25 -5.50
N GLU A 66 -5.73 36.14 -4.98
CA GLU A 66 -4.72 36.88 -5.74
C GLU A 66 -3.40 36.94 -4.99
N GLU A 67 -2.31 37.03 -5.75
CA GLU A 67 -0.97 37.32 -5.21
C GLU A 67 -0.83 38.81 -4.90
N ILE A 68 -0.21 39.11 -3.75
CA ILE A 68 0.00 40.46 -3.26
C ILE A 68 1.49 40.66 -3.00
N SER A 69 2.01 41.81 -3.43
CA SER A 69 3.39 42.21 -3.14
C SER A 69 3.64 42.40 -1.64
N VAL A 70 4.86 42.13 -1.18
CA VAL A 70 5.32 42.38 0.19
C VAL A 70 5.41 43.87 0.59
N LYS A 71 5.11 44.81 -0.32
CA LYS A 71 5.08 46.25 -0.03
C LYS A 71 3.93 46.59 0.91
N ARG A 72 4.25 47.14 2.09
CA ARG A 72 3.26 47.47 3.14
C ARG A 72 2.11 48.35 2.66
N SER A 73 2.38 49.37 1.83
CA SER A 73 1.35 50.24 1.26
C SER A 73 0.37 49.47 0.35
N THR A 74 0.87 48.54 -0.46
CA THR A 74 0.05 47.66 -1.31
C THR A 74 -0.87 46.76 -0.48
N ILE A 75 -0.38 46.25 0.65
CA ILE A 75 -1.15 45.38 1.55
C ILE A 75 -2.26 46.16 2.24
N ILE A 76 -1.94 47.36 2.75
CA ILE A 76 -2.92 48.23 3.39
C ILE A 76 -4.03 48.63 2.39
N ASN A 77 -3.65 48.96 1.16
CA ASN A 77 -4.62 49.27 0.12
C ASN A 77 -5.46 48.03 -0.24
N HIS A 78 -4.85 46.85 -0.32
CA HIS A 78 -5.53 45.59 -0.61
C HIS A 78 -6.59 45.22 0.45
N ILE A 79 -6.23 45.25 1.74
CA ILE A 79 -7.14 44.82 2.82
C ILE A 79 -8.35 45.72 2.96
N ASN A 80 -8.22 46.98 2.55
CA ASN A 80 -9.32 47.95 2.54
C ASN A 80 -10.20 47.87 1.29
N THR A 81 -9.85 47.03 0.31
CA THR A 81 -10.71 46.85 -0.87
C THR A 81 -12.01 46.15 -0.49
N HIS A 82 -13.10 46.55 -1.15
CA HIS A 82 -14.40 45.88 -1.01
C HIS A 82 -14.31 44.37 -1.34
N LYS A 83 -13.44 44.00 -2.29
CA LYS A 83 -13.20 42.61 -2.67
C LYS A 83 -12.62 41.80 -1.50
N HIS A 84 -11.63 42.34 -0.79
CA HIS A 84 -11.02 41.69 0.36
C HIS A 84 -11.98 41.58 1.54
N LEU A 85 -12.64 42.67 1.91
CA LEU A 85 -13.60 42.69 3.01
C LEU A 85 -14.75 41.68 2.77
N SER A 86 -15.32 41.68 1.56
CA SER A 86 -16.35 40.71 1.15
C SER A 86 -15.83 39.27 1.13
N GLY A 87 -14.60 39.06 0.64
CA GLY A 87 -13.96 37.75 0.59
C GLY A 87 -13.66 37.18 1.98
N LYS A 88 -13.17 38.01 2.88
CA LYS A 88 -12.86 37.68 4.28
C LYS A 88 -14.12 37.30 5.05
N GLU A 89 -15.19 38.07 4.87
CA GLU A 89 -16.48 37.75 5.47
C GLU A 89 -17.07 36.44 4.94
N LYS A 90 -16.95 36.17 3.63
CA LYS A 90 -17.35 34.87 3.04
C LYS A 90 -16.55 33.70 3.63
N LEU A 91 -15.25 33.86 3.85
CA LEU A 91 -14.40 32.84 4.49
C LEU A 91 -14.82 32.59 5.95
N HIS A 92 -15.05 33.65 6.73
CA HIS A 92 -15.55 33.54 8.10
C HIS A 92 -16.92 32.84 8.17
N GLN A 93 -17.85 33.21 7.30
CA GLN A 93 -19.16 32.58 7.22
C GLN A 93 -19.07 31.10 6.82
N LYS A 94 -18.14 30.74 5.92
CA LYS A 94 -17.87 29.34 5.54
C LYS A 94 -17.34 28.53 6.72
N ALA A 95 -16.36 29.05 7.45
CA ALA A 95 -15.77 28.39 8.63
C ALA A 95 -16.78 28.26 9.78
N LYS A 96 -17.66 29.25 9.96
CA LYS A 96 -18.76 29.17 10.94
C LYS A 96 -19.75 28.05 10.57
N ARG A 97 -20.21 28.01 9.32
CA ARG A 97 -21.11 26.94 8.82
C ARG A 97 -20.52 25.53 8.96
N GLU A 98 -19.21 25.37 8.84
CA GLU A 98 -18.53 24.08 9.04
C GLU A 98 -18.56 23.62 10.49
N ARG A 99 -18.30 24.55 11.43
CA ARG A 99 -18.39 24.27 12.87
C ARG A 99 -19.82 23.95 13.28
N ASP A 100 -20.80 24.74 12.83
CA ASP A 100 -22.22 24.52 13.10
C ASP A 100 -22.66 23.12 12.64
N LEU A 101 -22.23 22.67 11.45
CA LEU A 101 -22.58 21.35 10.93
C LEU A 101 -21.95 20.21 11.74
N ALA A 102 -20.71 20.39 12.20
CA ALA A 102 -20.02 19.41 13.05
C ALA A 102 -20.64 19.32 14.45
N GLU A 103 -21.17 20.43 14.98
CA GLU A 103 -21.91 20.45 16.25
C GLU A 103 -23.27 19.76 16.12
N VAL A 104 -24.00 20.03 15.04
CA VAL A 104 -25.28 19.35 14.75
C VAL A 104 -25.10 17.84 14.57
N LEU A 105 -24.04 17.42 13.88
CA LEU A 105 -23.73 15.99 13.73
C LEU A 105 -23.41 15.34 15.07
N ARG A 106 -22.64 16.00 15.95
CA ARG A 106 -22.34 15.48 17.29
C ARG A 106 -23.60 15.33 18.15
N ALA A 107 -24.51 16.30 18.12
CA ALA A 107 -25.77 16.22 18.85
C ALA A 107 -26.67 15.08 18.33
N TYR A 108 -26.73 14.89 17.00
CA TYR A 108 -27.46 13.77 16.40
C TYR A 108 -26.86 12.41 16.78
N ASP A 109 -25.52 12.33 16.83
CA ASP A 109 -24.78 11.13 17.19
C ASP A 109 -25.01 10.71 18.64
N GLU A 110 -25.10 11.65 19.57
CA GLU A 110 -25.42 11.39 20.98
C GLU A 110 -26.81 10.76 21.14
N GLU A 111 -27.74 11.06 20.25
CA GLU A 111 -29.14 10.62 20.33
C GLU A 111 -29.43 9.33 19.52
N ASN A 112 -28.72 9.10 18.41
CA ASN A 112 -29.11 8.09 17.41
C ASN A 112 -28.02 7.05 17.07
N HIS A 113 -26.92 7.00 17.82
CA HIS A 113 -25.70 6.29 17.44
C HIS A 113 -25.91 4.85 16.91
N PRO A 114 -25.61 4.56 15.64
CA PRO A 114 -25.51 3.18 15.18
C PRO A 114 -24.15 2.60 15.59
N ILE A 115 -24.16 1.46 16.27
CA ILE A 115 -22.95 0.70 16.62
C ILE A 115 -22.18 0.37 15.33
N GLY A 116 -20.94 0.86 15.19
CA GLY A 116 -20.03 0.50 14.11
C GLY A 116 -19.69 1.60 13.08
N GLU A 117 -19.93 2.88 13.37
CA GLU A 117 -19.54 3.97 12.46
C GLU A 117 -17.99 4.14 12.39
N THR A 118 -17.43 4.23 11.18
CA THR A 118 -15.97 4.21 10.91
C THR A 118 -15.44 5.47 10.20
N LEU A 119 -16.29 6.47 9.93
CA LEU A 119 -15.93 7.65 9.14
C LEU A 119 -15.62 8.87 10.02
N SER A 120 -14.57 9.62 9.66
CA SER A 120 -14.18 10.84 10.38
C SER A 120 -15.21 11.98 10.25
N MET A 121 -15.32 12.83 11.27
CA MET A 121 -16.24 13.98 11.30
C MET A 121 -16.08 14.90 10.09
N ASN A 122 -14.84 15.18 9.68
CA ASN A 122 -14.55 15.99 8.48
C ASN A 122 -15.16 15.38 7.21
N THR A 123 -15.10 14.06 7.07
CA THR A 123 -15.69 13.35 5.92
C THR A 123 -17.21 13.44 5.93
N ARG A 124 -17.83 13.34 7.12
CA ARG A 124 -19.29 13.43 7.29
C ARG A 124 -19.80 14.84 6.99
N VAL A 125 -19.13 15.87 7.49
CA VAL A 125 -19.39 17.29 7.18
C VAL A 125 -19.28 17.54 5.67
N PHE A 126 -18.23 17.02 5.02
CA PHE A 126 -18.06 17.14 3.57
C PHE A 126 -19.20 16.46 2.79
N ARG A 127 -19.55 15.20 3.13
CA ARG A 127 -20.64 14.46 2.48
C ARG A 127 -21.99 15.18 2.64
N LEU A 128 -22.29 15.66 3.84
CA LEU A 128 -23.53 16.39 4.10
C LEU A 128 -23.59 17.70 3.33
N LYS A 129 -22.46 18.40 3.15
CA LYS A 129 -22.38 19.57 2.27
C LYS A 129 -22.66 19.24 0.81
N VAL A 130 -22.09 18.16 0.30
CA VAL A 130 -22.31 17.71 -1.08
C VAL A 130 -23.79 17.39 -1.29
N VAL A 131 -24.39 16.56 -0.44
CA VAL A 131 -25.82 16.21 -0.52
C VAL A 131 -26.70 17.45 -0.37
N THR A 132 -26.40 18.33 0.59
CA THR A 132 -27.14 19.58 0.81
C THR A 132 -27.05 20.51 -0.41
N ALA A 133 -25.88 20.60 -1.06
CA ALA A 133 -25.71 21.40 -2.27
C ALA A 133 -26.57 20.87 -3.42
N PHE A 134 -26.58 19.55 -3.63
CA PHE A 134 -27.43 18.91 -4.63
C PHE A 134 -28.92 19.08 -4.32
N MET A 135 -29.33 18.89 -3.07
CA MET A 135 -30.72 19.12 -2.65
C MET A 135 -31.15 20.58 -2.83
N LYS A 136 -30.28 21.55 -2.49
CA LYS A 136 -30.53 22.98 -2.73
C LYS A 136 -30.64 23.32 -4.21
N ALA A 137 -29.92 22.60 -5.07
CA ALA A 137 -30.02 22.72 -6.51
C ALA A 137 -31.22 21.96 -7.11
N GLY A 138 -32.10 21.39 -6.29
CA GLY A 138 -33.27 20.63 -6.75
C GLY A 138 -32.92 19.27 -7.38
N ILE A 139 -31.69 18.79 -7.19
CA ILE A 139 -31.23 17.51 -7.73
C ILE A 139 -31.63 16.40 -6.76
N ALA A 140 -32.49 15.51 -7.23
CA ALA A 140 -32.91 14.35 -6.45
C ALA A 140 -31.70 13.48 -6.06
N ILE A 141 -31.71 12.94 -4.83
CA ILE A 141 -30.57 12.19 -4.27
C ILE A 141 -30.19 10.99 -5.15
N ASN A 142 -31.17 10.31 -5.73
CA ASN A 142 -30.96 9.19 -6.66
C ASN A 142 -30.28 9.61 -7.98
N LYS A 143 -30.26 10.90 -8.33
CA LYS A 143 -29.56 11.46 -9.50
C LYS A 143 -28.18 12.03 -9.17
N ILE A 144 -27.77 12.07 -7.91
CA ILE A 144 -26.43 12.54 -7.51
C ILE A 144 -25.34 11.67 -8.14
N ASN A 145 -25.59 10.37 -8.32
CA ASN A 145 -24.68 9.46 -9.03
C ASN A 145 -24.37 9.90 -10.47
N CYS A 146 -25.25 10.67 -11.13
CA CYS A 146 -25.00 11.19 -12.47
C CYS A 146 -23.90 12.28 -12.49
N PHE A 147 -23.56 12.86 -11.34
CA PHE A 147 -22.51 13.87 -11.18
C PHE A 147 -21.19 13.28 -10.65
N ARG A 148 -21.14 11.96 -10.51
CA ARG A 148 -20.01 11.23 -9.94
C ARG A 148 -18.71 11.51 -10.69
N SER A 149 -18.72 11.48 -12.02
CA SER A 149 -17.57 11.82 -12.87
C SER A 149 -16.96 13.20 -12.57
N ILE A 150 -17.81 14.22 -12.35
CA ILE A 150 -17.35 15.59 -12.01
C ILE A 150 -16.77 15.65 -10.60
N LEU A 151 -17.37 14.94 -9.65
CA LEU A 151 -16.85 14.84 -8.28
C LEU A 151 -15.51 14.08 -8.22
N GLU A 152 -15.30 13.17 -9.17
CA GLU A 152 -14.12 12.31 -9.29
C GLU A 152 -12.97 12.99 -10.06
N GLU A 153 -13.26 13.85 -11.04
CA GLU A 153 -12.26 14.63 -11.79
C GLU A 153 -11.36 15.45 -10.85
N ARG A 154 -11.93 15.99 -9.78
CA ARG A 154 -11.19 16.73 -8.75
C ARG A 154 -10.18 15.86 -8.00
N ARG A 155 -10.44 14.57 -7.82
CA ARG A 155 -9.50 13.65 -7.15
C ARG A 155 -8.35 13.26 -8.06
N LYS A 156 -8.57 13.06 -9.36
CA LYS A 156 -7.48 12.82 -10.33
C LYS A 156 -6.51 14.01 -10.37
N LYS A 157 -7.02 15.25 -10.31
CA LYS A 157 -6.19 16.47 -10.18
C LYS A 157 -5.37 16.48 -8.89
N ASN A 158 -5.98 16.13 -7.75
CA ASN A 158 -5.23 16.03 -6.49
C ASN A 158 -4.11 14.97 -6.56
N THR A 159 -4.37 13.79 -7.15
CA THR A 159 -3.33 12.76 -7.31
C THR A 159 -2.21 13.24 -8.24
N LEU A 160 -2.52 13.96 -9.31
CA LEU A 160 -1.52 14.56 -10.18
C LEU A 160 -0.61 15.54 -9.41
N GLU A 161 -1.21 16.45 -8.63
CA GLU A 161 -0.49 17.39 -7.77
C GLU A 161 0.38 16.66 -6.72
N GLU A 162 -0.10 15.54 -6.17
CA GLU A 162 0.67 14.72 -5.23
C GLU A 162 1.87 14.03 -5.89
N LEU A 163 1.82 13.66 -7.17
CA LEU A 163 2.90 12.93 -7.83
C LEU A 163 3.91 13.83 -8.53
N THR A 164 3.55 15.07 -8.82
CA THR A 164 4.39 16.00 -9.59
C THR A 164 5.75 16.19 -8.92
N GLY A 165 6.81 15.81 -9.64
CA GLY A 165 8.21 15.98 -9.21
C GLY A 165 8.67 15.06 -8.07
N ARG A 166 7.91 14.01 -7.73
CA ARG A 166 8.28 13.06 -6.66
C ARG A 166 8.83 11.76 -7.20
N GLU A 167 9.83 11.19 -6.54
CA GLU A 167 10.22 9.81 -6.80
C GLU A 167 9.11 8.84 -6.40
N ILE A 168 8.93 7.80 -7.21
CA ILE A 168 7.87 6.80 -7.02
C ILE A 168 8.40 5.38 -7.17
N SER A 169 7.78 4.44 -6.48
CA SER A 169 7.84 3.03 -6.85
C SER A 169 6.47 2.55 -7.35
N ILE A 170 6.49 1.52 -8.20
CA ILE A 170 5.31 1.04 -8.92
C ILE A 170 5.01 -0.38 -8.42
N VAL A 171 3.78 -0.62 -7.98
CA VAL A 171 3.26 -1.96 -7.74
C VAL A 171 2.27 -2.27 -8.84
N PHE A 172 2.41 -3.41 -9.50
CA PHE A 172 1.43 -3.86 -10.47
C PHE A 172 1.25 -5.37 -10.43
N ASP A 173 0.03 -5.80 -10.74
CA ASP A 173 -0.28 -7.22 -10.83
C ASP A 173 -1.53 -7.47 -11.67
N GLY A 174 -1.64 -8.68 -12.20
CA GLY A 174 -2.80 -9.17 -12.93
C GLY A 174 -3.55 -10.24 -12.13
N THR A 175 -4.87 -10.32 -12.29
CA THR A 175 -5.65 -11.44 -11.76
C THR A 175 -6.68 -11.91 -12.78
N THR A 176 -6.99 -13.21 -12.76
CA THR A 176 -8.02 -13.83 -13.62
C THR A 176 -9.30 -14.14 -12.84
N ARG A 177 -9.32 -13.85 -11.53
CA ARG A 177 -10.32 -14.37 -10.59
C ARG A 177 -11.64 -13.61 -10.57
N LEU A 178 -11.62 -12.34 -10.96
CA LEU A 178 -12.78 -11.43 -10.98
C LEU A 178 -13.03 -10.94 -12.42
N GLY A 179 -12.74 -11.80 -13.39
CA GLY A 179 -12.38 -11.39 -14.75
C GLY A 179 -10.87 -11.18 -14.87
N GLU A 180 -10.40 -11.02 -16.10
CA GLU A 180 -9.03 -10.59 -16.36
C GLU A 180 -8.92 -9.13 -15.91
N ALA A 181 -8.04 -8.83 -14.97
CA ALA A 181 -7.88 -7.48 -14.46
C ALA A 181 -6.41 -7.13 -14.24
N LEU A 182 -6.06 -5.87 -14.44
CA LEU A 182 -4.74 -5.30 -14.16
C LEU A 182 -4.87 -4.16 -13.17
N VAL A 183 -4.00 -4.13 -12.17
CA VAL A 183 -3.90 -3.03 -11.22
C VAL A 183 -2.53 -2.36 -11.32
N ILE A 184 -2.51 -1.02 -11.26
CA ILE A 184 -1.27 -0.22 -11.20
C ILE A 184 -1.38 0.77 -10.05
N ILE A 185 -0.50 0.61 -9.06
CA ILE A 185 -0.43 1.41 -7.84
C ILE A 185 0.95 2.08 -7.82
N VAL A 186 1.00 3.33 -7.38
CA VAL A 186 2.27 3.99 -7.09
C VAL A 186 2.40 4.24 -5.60
N ARG A 187 3.65 4.22 -5.15
CA ARG A 187 4.05 4.50 -3.79
C ARG A 187 5.07 5.63 -3.79
N PHE A 188 4.92 6.60 -2.91
CA PHE A 188 5.80 7.76 -2.81
C PHE A 188 5.90 8.24 -1.37
N LEU A 189 6.89 9.10 -1.10
CA LEU A 189 7.03 9.77 0.19
C LEU A 189 6.52 11.20 0.07
N ASP A 190 5.65 11.64 0.97
CA ASP A 190 5.20 13.03 1.00
C ASP A 190 6.22 13.98 1.67
N SER A 191 5.88 15.27 1.73
CA SER A 191 6.72 16.30 2.35
C SER A 191 6.96 16.06 3.85
N GLU A 192 6.05 15.33 4.50
CA GLU A 192 6.08 14.98 5.92
C GLU A 192 6.76 13.63 6.18
N TRP A 193 7.47 13.08 5.18
CA TRP A 193 8.10 11.77 5.24
C TRP A 193 7.13 10.61 5.48
N LYS A 194 5.84 10.78 5.14
CA LYS A 194 4.90 9.68 5.23
C LYS A 194 4.84 8.96 3.90
N ILE A 195 4.89 7.64 4.00
CA ILE A 195 4.70 6.78 2.85
C ILE A 195 3.23 6.86 2.45
N GLN A 196 2.99 7.13 1.17
CA GLN A 196 1.68 7.21 0.55
C GLN A 196 1.59 6.19 -0.57
N GLN A 197 0.37 5.71 -0.83
CA GLN A 197 0.06 4.86 -1.99
C GLN A 197 -1.17 5.38 -2.73
N ARG A 198 -1.17 5.28 -4.05
CA ARG A 198 -2.28 5.66 -4.92
C ARG A 198 -2.49 4.62 -6.01
N LEU A 199 -3.71 4.09 -6.08
CA LEU A 199 -4.18 3.33 -7.23
C LEU A 199 -4.36 4.30 -8.39
N LEU A 200 -3.57 4.11 -9.45
CA LEU A 200 -3.58 4.98 -10.64
C LEU A 200 -4.44 4.42 -11.77
N ARG A 201 -4.53 3.09 -11.87
CA ARG A 201 -5.28 2.40 -12.92
C ARG A 201 -5.79 1.07 -12.43
N PHE A 202 -7.02 0.76 -12.83
CA PHE A 202 -7.59 -0.58 -12.74
C PHE A 202 -8.30 -0.89 -14.04
N LEU A 203 -7.85 -1.90 -14.79
CA LEU A 203 -8.45 -2.32 -16.06
C LEU A 203 -9.19 -3.63 -15.88
N LEU A 204 -10.39 -3.73 -16.45
CA LEU A 204 -11.04 -5.01 -16.72
C LEU A 204 -10.78 -5.38 -18.18
N LEU A 205 -10.35 -6.61 -18.40
CA LEU A 205 -9.81 -7.05 -19.66
C LEU A 205 -10.68 -8.18 -20.22
N ALA A 206 -10.84 -8.22 -21.53
CA ALA A 206 -11.53 -9.33 -22.18
C ALA A 206 -10.65 -10.60 -22.23
N LYS A 207 -9.33 -10.44 -22.10
CA LYS A 207 -8.31 -11.48 -22.10
C LYS A 207 -7.08 -11.01 -21.32
N SER A 208 -6.26 -11.93 -20.83
CA SER A 208 -4.97 -11.59 -20.21
C SER A 208 -4.10 -10.79 -21.18
N LEU A 209 -3.42 -9.77 -20.67
CA LEU A 209 -2.44 -9.00 -21.43
C LEU A 209 -1.12 -9.79 -21.57
N ALA A 210 -0.46 -9.65 -22.71
CA ALA A 210 0.94 -10.01 -22.87
C ALA A 210 1.84 -9.03 -22.10
N GLY A 211 3.08 -9.42 -21.81
CA GLY A 211 3.98 -8.61 -20.98
C GLY A 211 4.26 -7.22 -21.58
N GLU A 212 4.41 -7.13 -22.90
CA GLU A 212 4.59 -5.87 -23.62
C GLU A 212 3.33 -4.97 -23.55
N GLU A 213 2.14 -5.57 -23.47
CA GLU A 213 0.89 -4.85 -23.30
C GLU A 213 0.78 -4.28 -21.88
N VAL A 214 1.13 -5.07 -20.85
CA VAL A 214 1.22 -4.59 -19.46
C VAL A 214 2.21 -3.43 -19.34
N ALA A 215 3.38 -3.55 -19.97
CA ALA A 215 4.37 -2.47 -19.99
C ALA A 215 3.83 -1.19 -20.64
N ARG A 216 3.09 -1.32 -21.75
CA ARG A 216 2.46 -0.18 -22.43
C ARG A 216 1.45 0.53 -21.53
N GLU A 217 0.65 -0.22 -20.79
CA GLU A 217 -0.32 0.37 -19.84
C GLU A 217 0.37 1.12 -18.71
N ILE A 218 1.46 0.58 -18.16
CA ILE A 218 2.28 1.25 -17.13
C ILE A 218 2.91 2.54 -17.68
N ILE A 219 3.52 2.49 -18.86
CA ILE A 219 4.12 3.68 -19.49
C ILE A 219 3.04 4.73 -19.80
N SER A 220 1.89 4.30 -20.33
CA SER A 220 0.77 5.19 -20.66
C SER A 220 0.25 5.91 -19.42
N VAL A 221 -0.02 5.19 -18.33
CA VAL A 221 -0.54 5.83 -17.12
C VAL A 221 0.49 6.79 -16.51
N LEU A 222 1.75 6.38 -16.39
CA LEU A 222 2.78 7.19 -15.75
C LEU A 222 3.15 8.42 -16.60
N ALA A 223 3.56 8.22 -17.85
CA ALA A 223 4.10 9.31 -18.67
C ALA A 223 2.99 10.16 -19.31
N ARG A 224 1.91 9.55 -19.83
CA ARG A 224 0.88 10.28 -20.58
C ARG A 224 -0.18 10.89 -19.66
N GLU A 225 -0.65 10.15 -18.66
CA GLU A 225 -1.78 10.61 -17.85
C GLU A 225 -1.39 11.36 -16.59
N TYR A 226 -0.31 10.93 -15.93
CA TYR A 226 0.17 11.57 -14.70
C TYR A 226 1.46 12.38 -14.90
N GLY A 227 2.01 12.45 -16.12
CA GLY A 227 3.15 13.31 -16.44
C GLY A 227 4.42 12.99 -15.64
N VAL A 228 4.60 11.75 -15.20
CA VAL A 228 5.76 11.30 -14.42
C VAL A 228 7.00 11.28 -15.32
N ALA A 229 8.03 12.03 -14.94
CA ALA A 229 9.30 12.08 -15.65
C ALA A 229 10.06 10.76 -15.56
N THR A 230 10.90 10.46 -16.55
CA THR A 230 11.57 9.17 -16.74
C THR A 230 12.59 8.80 -15.65
N GLU A 231 13.04 9.77 -14.88
CA GLU A 231 14.04 9.64 -13.82
C GLU A 231 13.42 9.39 -12.43
N LEU A 232 12.11 9.61 -12.28
CA LEU A 232 11.42 9.55 -11.00
C LEU A 232 11.04 8.13 -10.54
N PRO A 233 10.76 7.15 -11.42
CA PRO A 233 10.52 5.78 -10.99
C PRO A 233 11.80 5.10 -10.48
N VAL A 234 11.81 4.70 -9.21
CA VAL A 234 12.98 4.10 -8.54
C VAL A 234 12.89 2.58 -8.36
N ALA A 235 11.68 2.03 -8.25
CA ALA A 235 11.48 0.59 -8.10
C ALA A 235 10.16 0.09 -8.68
N THR A 236 10.12 -1.20 -8.99
CA THR A 236 8.92 -1.97 -9.31
C THR A 236 8.78 -3.14 -8.33
N MET A 237 7.56 -3.38 -7.85
CA MET A 237 7.21 -4.54 -7.04
C MET A 237 6.12 -5.31 -7.76
N ARG A 238 6.37 -6.59 -7.99
CA ARG A 238 5.48 -7.46 -8.77
C ARG A 238 5.64 -8.91 -8.36
N ASP A 239 4.65 -9.70 -8.72
CA ASP A 239 4.81 -11.15 -8.67
C ASP A 239 5.88 -11.62 -9.70
N ARG A 240 6.25 -12.91 -9.64
CA ARG A 240 7.25 -13.49 -10.56
C ARG A 240 6.64 -14.22 -11.75
N ALA A 241 5.39 -13.92 -12.10
CA ALA A 241 4.78 -14.47 -13.31
C ALA A 241 5.58 -14.07 -14.57
N SER A 242 5.61 -14.95 -15.56
CA SER A 242 6.35 -14.76 -16.81
C SER A 242 5.94 -13.48 -17.55
N VAL A 243 4.65 -13.16 -17.54
CA VAL A 243 4.09 -11.93 -18.13
C VAL A 243 4.69 -10.68 -17.48
N ASN A 244 4.76 -10.65 -16.15
CA ASN A 244 5.28 -9.51 -15.41
C ASN A 244 6.81 -9.38 -15.54
N ASN A 245 7.54 -10.50 -15.68
CA ASN A 245 8.98 -10.49 -16.03
C ASN A 245 9.23 -9.79 -17.38
N VAL A 246 8.41 -10.10 -18.40
CA VAL A 246 8.50 -9.45 -19.71
C VAL A 246 8.15 -7.96 -19.59
N ALA A 247 7.11 -7.63 -18.84
CA ALA A 247 6.67 -6.25 -18.65
C ALA A 247 7.79 -5.36 -18.08
N VAL A 248 8.46 -5.80 -17.00
CA VAL A 248 9.56 -5.00 -16.40
C VAL A 248 10.75 -4.89 -17.33
N ARG A 249 11.08 -5.95 -18.09
CA ARG A 249 12.15 -5.87 -19.09
C ARG A 249 11.88 -4.76 -20.11
N THR A 250 10.63 -4.61 -20.55
CA THR A 250 10.22 -3.54 -21.48
C THR A 250 10.23 -2.16 -20.80
N ILE A 251 9.73 -2.06 -19.57
CA ILE A 251 9.70 -0.80 -18.81
C ILE A 251 11.11 -0.28 -18.52
N LYS A 252 12.07 -1.17 -18.24
CA LYS A 252 13.49 -0.83 -18.04
C LYS A 252 14.15 -0.15 -19.25
N VAL A 253 13.60 -0.28 -20.45
CA VAL A 253 14.08 0.47 -21.63
C VAL A 253 13.78 1.96 -21.51
N ILE A 254 12.64 2.32 -20.89
CA ILE A 254 12.19 3.70 -20.69
C ILE A 254 12.68 4.26 -19.35
N PHE A 255 12.72 3.42 -18.33
CA PHE A 255 13.12 3.76 -16.95
C PHE A 255 14.35 2.92 -16.56
N PRO A 256 15.56 3.25 -17.03
CA PRO A 256 16.73 2.38 -16.93
C PRO A 256 17.24 2.17 -15.49
N ASN A 257 16.97 3.12 -14.60
CA ASN A 257 17.48 3.10 -13.22
C ASN A 257 16.49 2.46 -12.23
N ILE A 258 15.43 1.81 -12.72
CA ILE A 258 14.43 1.20 -11.87
C ILE A 258 14.93 -0.15 -11.31
N LEU A 259 14.83 -0.31 -9.99
CA LEU A 259 15.05 -1.60 -9.34
C LEU A 259 13.85 -2.52 -9.60
N ASP A 260 14.10 -3.75 -10.03
CA ASP A 260 13.06 -4.77 -10.20
C ASP A 260 13.02 -5.68 -8.98
N ILE A 261 11.91 -5.68 -8.25
CA ILE A 261 11.74 -6.44 -7.02
C ILE A 261 10.62 -7.45 -7.22
N GLY A 262 11.01 -8.71 -7.41
CA GLY A 262 10.08 -9.83 -7.33
C GLY A 262 9.57 -9.99 -5.89
N CYS A 263 8.28 -10.29 -5.74
CA CYS A 263 7.62 -10.38 -4.44
C CYS A 263 8.21 -11.49 -3.56
N PHE A 264 8.77 -11.11 -2.41
CA PHE A 264 9.30 -12.00 -1.40
C PHE A 264 8.16 -12.79 -0.76
N SER A 265 7.08 -12.14 -0.32
CA SER A 265 5.93 -12.80 0.29
C SER A 265 5.33 -13.89 -0.60
N HIS A 266 5.14 -13.62 -1.89
CA HIS A 266 4.66 -14.62 -2.84
C HIS A 266 5.67 -15.77 -3.04
N THR A 267 6.97 -15.45 -3.07
CA THR A 267 8.02 -16.48 -3.14
C THR A 267 8.04 -17.36 -1.89
N LEU A 268 7.86 -16.77 -0.70
CA LEU A 268 7.78 -17.52 0.55
C LEU A 268 6.55 -18.43 0.55
N ASP A 269 5.39 -17.95 0.12
CA ASP A 269 4.17 -18.78 -0.01
C ASP A 269 4.39 -20.04 -0.86
N HIS A 270 5.05 -19.90 -2.01
CA HIS A 270 5.38 -21.04 -2.87
C HIS A 270 6.26 -22.10 -2.22
N VAL A 271 7.01 -21.78 -1.15
CA VAL A 271 7.79 -22.78 -0.40
C VAL A 271 6.88 -23.91 0.11
N GLY A 272 5.72 -23.55 0.67
CA GLY A 272 4.74 -24.53 1.15
C GLY A 272 4.13 -25.36 0.03
N GLU A 273 3.95 -24.78 -1.16
CA GLU A 273 3.46 -25.49 -2.36
C GLU A 273 4.47 -26.50 -2.92
N LYS A 274 5.75 -26.34 -2.59
CA LYS A 274 6.82 -27.26 -2.99
C LYS A 274 7.05 -28.38 -1.98
N PHE A 275 6.38 -28.39 -0.83
CA PHE A 275 6.45 -29.55 0.07
C PHE A 275 5.85 -30.79 -0.61
N ASP A 276 6.59 -31.89 -0.64
CA ASP A 276 6.16 -33.19 -1.16
C ASP A 276 5.52 -34.01 -0.04
N THR A 277 4.23 -33.76 0.19
CA THR A 277 3.44 -34.45 1.23
C THR A 277 2.28 -35.21 0.58
N PRO A 278 2.54 -36.38 -0.03
CA PRO A 278 1.59 -37.03 -0.93
C PRO A 278 0.33 -37.56 -0.22
N VAL A 279 0.42 -37.95 1.05
CA VAL A 279 -0.73 -38.44 1.82
C VAL A 279 -1.58 -37.26 2.30
N LEU A 280 -0.93 -36.24 2.88
CA LEU A 280 -1.57 -35.01 3.35
C LEU A 280 -2.18 -34.22 2.21
N THR A 281 -1.53 -34.13 1.05
CA THR A 281 -2.07 -33.44 -0.15
C THR A 281 -3.38 -34.07 -0.61
N LYS A 282 -3.46 -35.41 -0.60
CA LYS A 282 -4.73 -36.12 -0.90
C LYS A 282 -5.77 -35.89 0.18
N PHE A 283 -5.35 -35.93 1.45
CA PHE A 283 -6.24 -35.74 2.60
C PHE A 283 -6.85 -34.33 2.61
N ILE A 284 -6.03 -33.29 2.53
CA ILE A 284 -6.46 -31.88 2.61
C ILE A 284 -7.38 -31.52 1.44
N LYS A 285 -7.15 -32.07 0.25
CA LYS A 285 -8.06 -31.90 -0.90
C LYS A 285 -9.47 -32.39 -0.59
N HIS A 286 -9.60 -33.57 0.02
CA HIS A 286 -10.91 -34.10 0.43
C HIS A 286 -11.47 -33.38 1.66
N TRP A 287 -10.62 -32.96 2.59
CA TRP A 287 -11.00 -32.18 3.76
C TRP A 287 -11.63 -30.84 3.37
N VAL A 288 -10.96 -30.05 2.55
CA VAL A 288 -11.47 -28.76 2.05
C VAL A 288 -12.76 -28.96 1.26
N SER A 289 -12.82 -29.98 0.40
CA SER A 289 -14.03 -30.29 -0.38
C SER A 289 -15.24 -30.67 0.50
N LEU A 290 -15.02 -31.41 1.58
CA LEU A 290 -16.08 -31.77 2.55
C LEU A 290 -16.75 -30.51 3.09
N PHE A 291 -15.96 -29.53 3.53
CA PHE A 291 -16.49 -28.31 4.12
C PHE A 291 -16.93 -27.28 3.08
N ALA A 292 -16.40 -27.30 1.86
CA ALA A 292 -16.89 -26.42 0.79
C ALA A 292 -18.36 -26.70 0.45
N HIS A 293 -18.79 -27.97 0.48
CA HIS A 293 -20.10 -28.39 -0.03
C HIS A 293 -21.10 -28.87 1.03
N SER A 294 -20.69 -29.06 2.29
CA SER A 294 -21.57 -29.58 3.35
C SER A 294 -21.72 -28.60 4.51
N PRO A 295 -22.77 -27.77 4.53
CA PRO A 295 -23.13 -26.97 5.70
C PRO A 295 -23.34 -27.84 6.95
N HIS A 296 -23.90 -29.04 6.78
CA HIS A 296 -24.12 -29.97 7.88
C HIS A 296 -22.78 -30.46 8.48
N ALA A 297 -21.77 -30.75 7.66
CA ALA A 297 -20.43 -31.09 8.15
C ALA A 297 -19.80 -29.93 8.94
N LYS A 298 -19.99 -28.68 8.51
CA LYS A 298 -19.51 -27.50 9.25
C LYS A 298 -20.14 -27.41 10.64
N LEU A 299 -21.44 -27.67 10.76
CA LEU A 299 -22.15 -27.69 12.03
C LEU A 299 -21.64 -28.82 12.93
N LEU A 300 -21.56 -30.05 12.42
CA LEU A 300 -21.04 -31.20 13.16
C LEU A 300 -19.61 -30.98 13.67
N TRP A 301 -18.76 -30.32 12.89
CA TRP A 301 -17.41 -29.96 13.31
C TRP A 301 -17.42 -28.93 14.44
N LYS A 302 -18.24 -27.88 14.31
CA LYS A 302 -18.38 -26.84 15.33
C LYS A 302 -18.96 -27.39 16.63
N ASP A 303 -19.95 -28.27 16.56
CA ASP A 303 -20.56 -28.90 17.74
C ASP A 303 -19.55 -29.78 18.48
N ARG A 304 -18.65 -30.45 17.73
CA ARG A 304 -17.63 -31.32 18.32
C ARG A 304 -16.43 -30.57 18.90
N THR A 305 -15.95 -29.54 18.21
CA THR A 305 -14.68 -28.86 18.56
C THR A 305 -14.88 -27.50 19.22
N GLY A 306 -16.11 -26.97 19.22
CA GLY A 306 -16.41 -25.60 19.63
C GLY A 306 -15.91 -24.52 18.66
N LYS A 307 -15.20 -24.90 17.59
CA LYS A 307 -14.48 -23.98 16.70
C LYS A 307 -15.05 -24.02 15.28
N SER A 308 -15.17 -22.85 14.67
CA SER A 308 -15.48 -22.77 13.24
C SER A 308 -14.25 -23.11 12.42
N LEU A 309 -14.44 -23.71 11.24
CA LEU A 309 -13.34 -24.09 10.37
C LEU A 309 -12.56 -22.89 9.85
N THR A 310 -11.27 -23.12 9.70
CA THR A 310 -10.39 -22.21 8.99
C THR A 310 -10.77 -22.22 7.52
N THR A 311 -10.92 -21.03 6.92
CA THR A 311 -11.35 -20.93 5.52
C THR A 311 -10.16 -21.03 4.60
N TYR A 312 -10.14 -22.10 3.80
CA TYR A 312 -9.23 -22.23 2.67
C TYR A 312 -9.59 -21.21 1.59
N SER A 313 -8.56 -20.57 1.03
CA SER A 313 -8.69 -19.72 -0.15
C SER A 313 -7.57 -20.04 -1.13
N PRO A 314 -7.86 -20.37 -2.39
CA PRO A 314 -6.84 -20.51 -3.43
C PRO A 314 -5.99 -19.25 -3.62
N THR A 315 -6.45 -18.12 -3.09
CA THR A 315 -5.88 -16.79 -3.30
C THR A 315 -5.03 -16.29 -2.16
N ARG A 316 -5.31 -16.76 -0.96
CA ARG A 316 -4.71 -16.21 0.25
C ARG A 316 -3.49 -17.05 0.58
N TRP A 317 -2.34 -16.40 0.56
CA TRP A 317 -1.07 -17.01 0.93
C TRP A 317 -1.19 -17.74 2.27
N TRP A 318 -0.65 -18.96 2.30
CA TRP A 318 -0.63 -19.90 3.42
C TRP A 318 -2.00 -20.39 3.93
N SER A 319 -3.11 -20.13 3.22
CA SER A 319 -4.42 -20.56 3.71
C SER A 319 -4.56 -22.09 3.85
N GLN A 320 -3.90 -22.87 2.99
CA GLN A 320 -3.85 -24.33 3.12
C GLN A 320 -3.10 -24.74 4.40
N TRP A 321 -1.94 -24.13 4.63
CA TRP A 321 -1.14 -24.38 5.83
C TRP A 321 -1.91 -24.02 7.11
N GLU A 322 -2.66 -22.92 7.10
CA GLU A 322 -3.49 -22.56 8.24
C GLU A 322 -4.59 -23.59 8.48
N CYS A 323 -5.25 -24.12 7.44
CA CYS A 323 -6.21 -25.21 7.60
C CYS A 323 -5.53 -26.45 8.19
N ILE A 324 -4.32 -26.79 7.72
CA ILE A 324 -3.54 -27.92 8.24
C ILE A 324 -3.20 -27.70 9.73
N LYS A 325 -2.68 -26.53 10.11
CA LYS A 325 -2.33 -26.23 11.50
C LYS A 325 -3.56 -26.19 12.40
N GLN A 326 -4.57 -25.41 12.01
CA GLN A 326 -5.69 -25.04 12.87
C GLN A 326 -6.77 -26.12 12.96
N ASP A 327 -6.96 -26.92 11.91
CA ASP A 327 -8.05 -27.90 11.85
C ASP A 327 -7.51 -29.34 11.93
N LEU A 328 -6.34 -29.64 11.34
CA LEU A 328 -5.78 -30.99 11.36
C LEU A 328 -4.80 -31.21 12.50
N PHE A 329 -3.77 -30.39 12.66
CA PHE A 329 -2.73 -30.61 13.65
C PHE A 329 -3.24 -30.43 15.09
N LEU A 330 -3.88 -29.29 15.39
CA LEU A 330 -4.36 -28.99 16.74
C LEU A 330 -5.57 -29.84 17.17
N PHE A 331 -6.39 -30.31 16.21
CA PHE A 331 -7.61 -31.06 16.50
C PHE A 331 -7.59 -32.49 15.96
N TYR A 332 -6.40 -33.03 15.64
CA TYR A 332 -6.26 -34.39 15.10
C TYR A 332 -7.02 -35.46 15.90
N PRO A 333 -6.98 -35.46 17.25
CA PRO A 333 -7.72 -36.45 18.05
C PRO A 333 -9.23 -36.48 17.79
N HIS A 334 -9.81 -35.38 17.30
CA HIS A 334 -11.23 -35.30 16.98
C HIS A 334 -11.55 -35.70 15.52
N VAL A 335 -10.56 -35.74 14.62
CA VAL A 335 -10.76 -35.97 13.18
C VAL A 335 -11.39 -37.33 12.90
N THR A 336 -10.86 -38.41 13.47
CA THR A 336 -11.39 -39.77 13.24
C THR A 336 -12.83 -39.88 13.75
N ALA A 337 -13.09 -39.43 14.98
CA ALA A 337 -14.43 -39.47 15.57
C ALA A 337 -15.44 -38.59 14.80
N PHE A 338 -15.00 -37.45 14.27
CA PHE A 338 -15.81 -36.60 13.39
C PHE A 338 -16.19 -37.32 12.10
N LEU A 339 -15.22 -37.94 11.42
CA LEU A 339 -15.47 -38.65 10.16
C LEU A 339 -16.33 -39.90 10.36
N THR A 340 -16.18 -40.61 11.49
CA THR A 340 -17.08 -41.70 11.88
C THR A 340 -18.51 -41.21 12.05
N ALA A 341 -18.72 -40.10 12.78
CA ALA A 341 -20.05 -39.51 12.93
C ALA A 341 -20.66 -39.06 11.59
N ASN A 342 -19.84 -38.51 10.68
CA ASN A 342 -20.29 -38.16 9.34
C ASN A 342 -20.72 -39.40 8.54
N ARG A 343 -20.00 -40.51 8.66
CA ARG A 343 -20.38 -41.77 8.02
C ARG A 343 -21.72 -42.27 8.55
N ASP A 344 -21.90 -42.25 9.86
CA ASP A 344 -23.09 -42.79 10.52
C ASP A 344 -24.34 -41.93 10.26
N THR A 345 -24.16 -40.62 10.08
CA THR A 345 -25.22 -39.66 9.70
C THR A 345 -25.46 -39.55 8.19
N GLY A 346 -24.66 -40.25 7.36
CA GLY A 346 -24.74 -40.14 5.90
C GLY A 346 -24.27 -38.79 5.35
N THR A 347 -23.49 -38.02 6.11
CA THR A 347 -22.97 -36.70 5.72
C THR A 347 -21.83 -36.85 4.72
N ALA A 348 -22.03 -36.31 3.51
CA ALA A 348 -21.05 -36.30 2.41
C ALA A 348 -20.34 -37.67 2.22
N PRO A 349 -21.10 -38.75 1.97
CA PRO A 349 -20.66 -40.13 2.19
C PRO A 349 -19.45 -40.52 1.33
N ALA A 350 -19.36 -40.01 0.10
CA ALA A 350 -18.23 -40.28 -0.78
C ALA A 350 -16.92 -39.64 -0.28
N THR A 351 -16.97 -38.37 0.15
CA THR A 351 -15.79 -37.65 0.65
C THR A 351 -15.36 -38.17 2.01
N THR A 352 -16.33 -38.42 2.91
CA THR A 352 -16.08 -39.01 4.23
C THR A 352 -15.42 -40.39 4.11
N ARG A 353 -15.89 -41.25 3.19
CA ARG A 353 -15.27 -42.55 2.93
C ARG A 353 -13.81 -42.42 2.50
N LYS A 354 -13.51 -41.56 1.52
CA LYS A 354 -12.14 -41.32 1.05
C LYS A 354 -11.20 -40.85 2.17
N LEU A 355 -11.68 -39.99 3.06
CA LEU A 355 -10.89 -39.52 4.21
C LEU A 355 -10.61 -40.65 5.22
N LEU A 356 -11.64 -41.46 5.55
CA LEU A 356 -11.48 -42.63 6.41
C LEU A 356 -10.54 -43.68 5.79
N ASP A 357 -10.62 -43.90 4.48
CA ASP A 357 -9.74 -44.83 3.76
C ASP A 357 -8.27 -44.38 3.84
N ILE A 358 -8.00 -43.07 3.74
CA ILE A 358 -6.63 -42.54 3.90
C ILE A 358 -6.12 -42.79 5.33
N ILE A 359 -6.96 -42.55 6.35
CA ILE A 359 -6.59 -42.82 7.75
C ILE A 359 -6.29 -44.31 7.92
N ALA A 360 -7.19 -45.19 7.47
CA ALA A 360 -7.03 -46.63 7.61
C ALA A 360 -5.75 -47.18 6.96
N ASN A 361 -5.31 -46.59 5.85
CA ASN A 361 -4.16 -47.11 5.09
C ASN A 361 -2.84 -46.36 5.33
N SER A 362 -2.86 -45.14 5.90
CA SER A 362 -1.69 -44.27 5.92
C SER A 362 -1.66 -43.28 7.10
N GLU A 363 -2.29 -43.60 8.24
CA GLU A 363 -2.37 -42.70 9.40
C GLU A 363 -0.99 -42.21 9.89
N ALA A 364 -0.02 -43.11 10.03
CA ALA A 364 1.32 -42.77 10.53
C ALA A 364 2.01 -41.73 9.62
N LYS A 365 2.03 -41.98 8.31
CA LYS A 365 2.57 -41.04 7.31
C LYS A 365 1.81 -39.72 7.32
N LEU A 366 0.49 -39.75 7.40
CA LEU A 366 -0.34 -38.55 7.47
C LEU A 366 0.03 -37.68 8.69
N LYS A 367 0.18 -38.28 9.88
CA LYS A 367 0.57 -37.56 11.10
C LYS A 367 1.96 -36.93 10.96
N ILE A 368 2.93 -37.65 10.41
CA ILE A 368 4.28 -37.12 10.17
C ILE A 368 4.26 -35.98 9.15
N GLU A 369 3.55 -36.13 8.03
CA GLU A 369 3.44 -35.08 7.01
C GLU A 369 2.77 -33.81 7.55
N ILE A 370 1.74 -33.95 8.40
CA ILE A 370 1.11 -32.81 9.08
C ILE A 370 2.12 -32.12 10.00
N ALA A 371 2.83 -32.88 10.84
CA ALA A 371 3.81 -32.33 11.78
C ALA A 371 4.96 -31.62 11.06
N ALA A 372 5.48 -32.24 10.00
CA ALA A 372 6.54 -31.69 9.15
C ALA A 372 6.08 -30.37 8.49
N THR A 373 4.89 -30.37 7.88
CA THR A 373 4.32 -29.17 7.23
C THR A 373 4.13 -28.02 8.22
N VAL A 374 3.62 -28.31 9.42
CA VAL A 374 3.40 -27.28 10.45
C VAL A 374 4.74 -26.71 10.93
N ASN A 375 5.73 -27.54 11.27
CA ASN A 375 7.04 -27.05 11.71
C ASN A 375 7.77 -26.29 10.61
N ALA A 376 7.90 -26.88 9.42
CA ALA A 376 8.66 -26.30 8.32
C ALA A 376 8.00 -25.03 7.78
N GLY A 377 6.67 -24.97 7.72
CA GLY A 377 5.95 -23.80 7.20
C GLY A 377 5.84 -22.64 8.18
N GLU A 378 5.84 -22.87 9.50
CA GLU A 378 5.56 -21.81 10.48
C GLU A 378 6.48 -20.58 10.38
N PRO A 379 7.83 -20.72 10.29
CA PRO A 379 8.71 -19.57 10.13
C PRO A 379 8.38 -18.78 8.86
N PHE A 380 8.11 -19.47 7.75
CA PHE A 380 7.80 -18.86 6.47
C PHE A 380 6.47 -18.11 6.49
N VAL A 381 5.43 -18.68 7.10
CA VAL A 381 4.12 -18.02 7.28
C VAL A 381 4.29 -16.70 8.03
N LYS A 382 5.02 -16.74 9.16
CA LYS A 382 5.27 -15.55 9.98
C LYS A 382 5.99 -14.45 9.20
N LYS A 383 7.05 -14.82 8.46
CA LYS A 383 7.82 -13.86 7.65
C LYS A 383 7.08 -13.38 6.42
N THR A 384 6.24 -14.22 5.81
CA THR A 384 5.38 -13.82 4.69
C THR A 384 4.49 -12.65 5.10
N TYR A 385 3.78 -12.80 6.22
CA TYR A 385 2.87 -11.78 6.73
C TYR A 385 3.59 -10.55 7.28
N SER A 386 4.76 -10.68 7.91
CA SER A 386 5.52 -9.50 8.36
C SER A 386 6.01 -8.64 7.18
N LEU A 387 6.24 -9.24 6.01
CA LEU A 387 6.74 -8.56 4.82
C LEU A 387 5.63 -7.97 3.92
N GLU A 388 4.36 -8.05 4.31
CA GLU A 388 3.21 -7.51 3.55
C GLU A 388 2.84 -6.07 3.87
N GLY A 389 3.40 -5.53 4.96
CA GLY A 389 3.07 -4.21 5.49
C GLY A 389 3.42 -3.05 4.56
N ASP A 390 2.88 -1.88 4.86
CA ASP A 390 3.08 -0.66 4.08
C ASP A 390 4.27 0.18 4.57
N GLY A 391 4.93 -0.20 5.65
CA GLY A 391 6.08 0.51 6.23
C GLY A 391 7.39 0.38 5.41
N PRO A 392 8.51 0.93 5.93
CA PRO A 392 9.84 0.86 5.29
C PRO A 392 10.49 -0.53 5.44
N LEU A 393 9.80 -1.57 4.97
CA LEU A 393 10.20 -2.97 5.12
C LEU A 393 11.51 -3.34 4.40
N VAL A 394 12.01 -2.46 3.53
CA VAL A 394 13.36 -2.55 2.94
C VAL A 394 14.45 -2.74 4.01
N LEU A 395 14.25 -2.21 5.22
CA LEU A 395 15.19 -2.29 6.32
C LEU A 395 15.16 -3.64 7.07
N GLU A 396 14.06 -4.38 6.97
CA GLU A 396 13.80 -5.60 7.74
C GLU A 396 13.88 -6.86 6.88
N ALA A 397 13.63 -6.72 5.57
CA ALA A 397 13.51 -7.83 4.65
C ALA A 397 14.76 -8.70 4.59
N TYR A 398 15.96 -8.12 4.60
CA TYR A 398 17.20 -8.90 4.57
C TYR A 398 17.32 -9.83 5.79
N ASP A 399 17.14 -9.29 7.00
CA ASP A 399 17.26 -10.07 8.23
C ASP A 399 16.17 -11.15 8.31
N ALA A 400 14.95 -10.83 7.84
CA ALA A 400 13.87 -11.82 7.74
C ALA A 400 14.26 -13.02 6.86
N ILE A 401 14.95 -12.81 5.74
CA ILE A 401 15.41 -13.89 4.86
C ILE A 401 16.57 -14.66 5.49
N ILE A 402 17.55 -13.99 6.11
CA ILE A 402 18.68 -14.67 6.78
C ILE A 402 18.20 -15.52 7.97
N GLU A 403 17.21 -15.06 8.72
CA GLU A 403 16.58 -15.88 9.76
C GLU A 403 15.95 -17.15 9.19
N LEU A 404 15.27 -17.06 8.04
CA LEU A 404 14.71 -18.24 7.36
C LEU A 404 15.81 -19.18 6.85
N GLU A 405 16.89 -18.66 6.27
CA GLU A 405 18.04 -19.48 5.88
C GLU A 405 18.62 -20.25 7.07
N ASN A 406 18.73 -19.61 8.23
CA ASN A 406 19.18 -20.27 9.45
C ASN A 406 18.16 -21.32 9.93
N CYS A 407 16.86 -21.04 9.88
CA CYS A 407 15.82 -22.03 10.18
C CYS A 407 15.92 -23.26 9.29
N VAL A 408 16.13 -23.06 7.98
CA VAL A 408 16.30 -24.14 6.99
C VAL A 408 17.56 -24.96 7.28
N ARG A 409 18.69 -24.30 7.59
CA ARG A 409 19.96 -24.98 7.90
C ARG A 409 19.92 -25.79 9.19
N LEU A 410 19.28 -25.25 10.24
CA LEU A 410 19.16 -25.93 11.53
C LEU A 410 18.16 -27.09 11.49
N MET A 411 17.13 -26.98 10.65
CA MET A 411 16.10 -28.00 10.43
C MET A 411 15.48 -28.54 11.72
N HIS A 412 15.24 -27.66 12.69
CA HIS A 412 14.67 -28.02 13.99
C HIS A 412 13.16 -28.26 13.91
N MET A 413 12.73 -29.52 14.01
CA MET A 413 11.32 -29.93 13.88
C MET A 413 10.78 -30.66 15.13
N PRO A 414 10.45 -29.92 16.21
CA PRO A 414 10.05 -30.53 17.49
C PRO A 414 8.75 -31.33 17.43
N ASN A 415 7.77 -30.92 16.62
CA ASN A 415 6.52 -31.68 16.47
C ASN A 415 6.79 -33.01 15.75
N VAL A 416 7.70 -33.02 14.77
CA VAL A 416 8.12 -34.27 14.12
C VAL A 416 8.78 -35.19 15.13
N THR A 417 9.69 -34.68 15.96
CA THR A 417 10.37 -35.47 17.01
C THR A 417 9.38 -36.11 17.98
N GLN A 418 8.36 -35.37 18.41
CA GLN A 418 7.33 -35.88 19.30
C GLN A 418 6.51 -36.99 18.61
N ILE A 419 5.94 -36.71 17.43
CA ILE A 419 5.07 -37.65 16.72
C ILE A 419 5.85 -38.90 16.27
N SER A 420 7.10 -38.75 15.84
CA SER A 420 7.93 -39.90 15.47
C SER A 420 8.25 -40.81 16.66
N SER A 421 8.45 -40.24 17.86
CA SER A 421 8.65 -41.01 19.09
C SER A 421 7.40 -41.81 19.47
N GLU A 422 6.22 -41.17 19.40
CA GLU A 422 4.93 -41.83 19.67
C GLU A 422 4.66 -42.98 18.69
N LEU A 423 4.95 -42.78 17.40
CA LEU A 423 4.77 -43.80 16.37
C LEU A 423 5.77 -44.95 16.50
N ALA A 424 7.03 -44.66 16.83
CA ALA A 424 8.06 -45.70 17.03
C ALA A 424 7.79 -46.57 18.26
N ALA A 425 7.05 -46.06 19.25
CA ALA A 425 6.65 -46.81 20.44
C ALA A 425 5.43 -47.74 20.22
N THR A 426 4.76 -47.66 19.06
CA THR A 426 3.54 -48.42 18.76
C THR A 426 3.85 -49.61 17.84
N ASP A 427 3.42 -50.82 18.22
CA ASP A 427 3.51 -51.99 17.34
C ASP A 427 2.52 -51.88 16.16
N GLY A 428 3.00 -52.01 14.93
CA GLY A 428 2.17 -51.86 13.73
C GLY A 428 2.83 -52.34 12.43
N PRO A 429 2.07 -52.43 11.32
CA PRO A 429 2.53 -53.00 10.05
C PRO A 429 3.55 -52.14 9.30
N ASP A 430 3.65 -50.84 9.61
CA ASP A 430 4.60 -49.87 9.05
C ASP A 430 5.71 -49.55 10.08
N GLN A 431 6.30 -50.60 10.68
CA GLN A 431 7.27 -50.43 11.77
C GLN A 431 8.54 -49.74 11.24
N ARG A 432 8.70 -48.49 11.64
CA ARG A 432 9.88 -47.67 11.42
C ARG A 432 10.36 -47.14 12.75
N ASP A 433 11.68 -47.05 12.90
CA ASP A 433 12.25 -46.37 14.04
C ASP A 433 12.02 -44.85 13.97
N GLN A 434 12.37 -44.15 15.05
CA GLN A 434 12.17 -42.71 15.15
C GLN A 434 12.98 -41.94 14.08
N GLU A 435 14.18 -42.41 13.76
CA GLU A 435 15.09 -41.78 12.80
C GLU A 435 14.54 -41.87 11.37
N GLN A 436 14.03 -43.04 10.97
CA GLN A 436 13.36 -43.25 9.68
C GLN A 436 12.12 -42.37 9.49
N TRP A 437 11.38 -42.08 10.57
CA TRP A 437 10.26 -41.13 10.52
C TRP A 437 10.72 -39.68 10.39
N GLN A 438 11.80 -39.31 11.07
CA GLN A 438 12.40 -37.99 10.95
C GLN A 438 12.96 -37.78 9.54
N ASP A 439 13.67 -38.77 8.98
CA ASP A 439 14.17 -38.73 7.61
C ASP A 439 13.05 -38.56 6.59
N TYR A 440 11.94 -39.29 6.77
CA TYR A 440 10.76 -39.12 5.91
C TYR A 440 10.20 -37.70 6.00
N ALA A 441 10.08 -37.14 7.20
CA ALA A 441 9.63 -35.77 7.40
C ALA A 441 10.54 -34.74 6.70
N CYS A 442 11.86 -34.90 6.83
CA CYS A 442 12.86 -34.07 6.17
C CYS A 442 12.69 -34.13 4.64
N GLN A 443 12.56 -35.33 4.08
CA GLN A 443 12.34 -35.54 2.65
C GLN A 443 11.08 -34.83 2.14
N CYS A 444 10.00 -34.80 2.94
CA CYS A 444 8.76 -34.14 2.55
C CYS A 444 8.93 -32.63 2.38
N VAL A 445 9.74 -31.97 3.21
CA VAL A 445 9.85 -30.49 3.22
C VAL A 445 11.06 -29.97 2.42
N GLN A 446 12.05 -30.83 2.19
CA GLN A 446 13.30 -30.48 1.51
C GLN A 446 13.10 -29.80 0.14
N PRO A 447 12.15 -30.21 -0.73
CA PRO A 447 12.00 -29.55 -2.02
C PRO A 447 11.55 -28.08 -1.89
N GLY A 448 10.78 -27.74 -0.85
CA GLY A 448 10.45 -26.34 -0.54
C GLY A 448 11.64 -25.55 -0.04
N PHE A 449 12.48 -26.14 0.81
CA PHE A 449 13.71 -25.50 1.27
C PHE A 449 14.70 -25.26 0.13
N ASN A 450 14.86 -26.24 -0.77
CA ASN A 450 15.70 -26.08 -1.96
C ASN A 450 15.17 -24.94 -2.84
N TYR A 451 13.87 -24.92 -3.13
CA TYR A 451 13.24 -23.84 -3.88
C TYR A 451 13.50 -22.46 -3.26
N PHE A 452 13.39 -22.33 -1.93
CA PHE A 452 13.69 -21.09 -1.21
C PHE A 452 15.15 -20.66 -1.42
N LEU A 453 16.11 -21.53 -1.09
CA LEU A 453 17.54 -21.23 -1.17
C LEU A 453 17.96 -20.91 -2.61
N ASP A 454 17.53 -21.70 -3.58
CA ASP A 454 17.85 -21.52 -4.99
C ASP A 454 17.28 -20.19 -5.53
N THR A 455 16.06 -19.82 -5.11
CA THR A 455 15.42 -18.58 -5.57
C THR A 455 16.15 -17.34 -5.06
N PHE A 456 16.55 -17.31 -3.78
CA PHE A 456 17.24 -16.17 -3.19
C PHE A 456 18.73 -16.10 -3.55
N ALA A 457 19.35 -17.22 -3.93
CA ALA A 457 20.71 -17.24 -4.45
C ALA A 457 20.82 -16.82 -5.93
N ASN A 458 19.74 -16.92 -6.71
CA ASN A 458 19.77 -16.67 -8.15
C ASN A 458 19.70 -15.16 -8.49
N ALA A 459 20.67 -14.70 -9.29
CA ALA A 459 20.82 -13.32 -9.77
C ALA A 459 19.70 -12.83 -10.67
N ASP A 460 19.10 -13.72 -11.47
CA ASP A 460 17.95 -13.40 -12.32
C ASP A 460 16.63 -13.36 -11.53
N ASN A 461 16.67 -13.72 -10.24
CA ASN A 461 15.51 -13.76 -9.35
C ASN A 461 15.61 -12.68 -8.25
N LEU A 462 16.03 -13.07 -7.05
CA LEU A 462 15.90 -12.23 -5.84
C LEU A 462 17.25 -11.84 -5.22
N SER A 463 18.38 -12.32 -5.73
CA SER A 463 19.67 -12.02 -5.08
C SER A 463 20.07 -10.54 -5.21
N GLN A 464 19.76 -9.87 -6.33
CA GLN A 464 19.99 -8.43 -6.47
C GLN A 464 19.12 -7.61 -5.48
N PRO A 465 17.78 -7.77 -5.43
CA PRO A 465 16.97 -7.14 -4.39
C PRO A 465 17.44 -7.44 -2.96
N LEU A 466 17.84 -8.68 -2.67
CA LEU A 466 18.33 -9.07 -1.36
C LEU A 466 19.62 -8.33 -0.99
N SER A 467 20.56 -8.18 -1.93
CA SER A 467 21.78 -7.36 -1.75
C SER A 467 21.46 -5.88 -1.53
N CYS A 468 20.48 -5.34 -2.27
CA CYS A 468 20.00 -3.98 -2.04
C CYS A 468 19.44 -3.83 -0.62
N PHE A 469 18.64 -4.78 -0.14
CA PHE A 469 18.07 -4.74 1.21
C PHE A 469 19.11 -4.95 2.31
N LYS A 470 20.17 -5.73 2.04
CA LYS A 470 21.32 -5.83 2.93
C LYS A 470 21.98 -4.46 3.15
N ALA A 471 22.21 -3.72 2.06
CA ALA A 471 22.82 -2.39 2.08
C ALA A 471 21.86 -1.33 2.66
N ALA A 472 20.56 -1.45 2.42
CA ALA A 472 19.53 -0.54 2.94
C ALA A 472 19.55 -0.41 4.47
N ARG A 473 20.01 -1.45 5.20
CA ARG A 473 20.18 -1.42 6.66
C ARG A 473 21.09 -0.28 7.14
N LEU A 474 21.99 0.22 6.28
CA LEU A 474 22.81 1.40 6.59
C LEU A 474 21.99 2.67 6.77
N VAL A 475 20.80 2.75 6.16
CA VAL A 475 19.87 3.88 6.26
C VAL A 475 19.05 3.84 7.55
N ASP A 476 19.15 2.79 8.36
CA ASP A 476 18.48 2.71 9.64
C ASP A 476 19.31 3.39 10.74
N PRO A 477 18.92 4.59 11.22
CA PRO A 477 19.67 5.31 12.25
C PRO A 477 19.70 4.53 13.58
N ARG A 478 18.77 3.59 13.79
CA ARG A 478 18.71 2.77 15.01
C ARG A 478 19.80 1.71 15.06
N ARG A 479 20.43 1.41 13.92
CA ARG A 479 21.34 0.26 13.75
C ARG A 479 22.68 0.63 13.14
N VAL A 480 22.78 1.76 12.44
CA VAL A 480 24.00 2.13 11.72
C VAL A 480 25.23 2.20 12.62
N ASN A 481 25.08 2.63 13.88
CA ASN A 481 26.17 2.66 14.85
C ASN A 481 26.62 1.25 15.29
N ASP A 482 25.70 0.29 15.38
CA ASP A 482 26.02 -1.10 15.69
C ASP A 482 26.66 -1.82 14.49
N LEU A 483 26.34 -1.39 13.27
CA LEU A 483 26.90 -1.93 12.04
C LEU A 483 28.34 -1.45 11.78
N VAL A 484 28.74 -0.31 12.34
CA VAL A 484 30.07 0.31 12.19
C VAL A 484 30.52 0.33 10.71
N PRO A 485 29.77 1.00 9.81
CA PRO A 485 29.99 0.90 8.38
C PRO A 485 31.35 1.45 7.96
N THR A 486 32.02 0.70 7.09
CA THR A 486 33.20 1.15 6.37
C THR A 486 32.81 1.88 5.08
N VAL A 487 33.78 2.52 4.44
CA VAL A 487 33.60 3.10 3.09
C VAL A 487 33.17 2.03 2.08
N ALA A 488 33.65 0.79 2.21
CA ALA A 488 33.26 -0.30 1.34
C ALA A 488 31.77 -0.65 1.53
N ASP A 489 31.30 -0.69 2.78
CA ASP A 489 29.89 -0.96 3.07
C ASP A 489 28.96 0.12 2.49
N VAL A 490 29.34 1.39 2.57
CA VAL A 490 28.56 2.47 1.94
C VAL A 490 28.51 2.32 0.42
N LYS A 491 29.60 1.86 -0.22
CA LYS A 491 29.62 1.60 -1.66
C LYS A 491 28.67 0.48 -2.10
N GLU A 492 28.29 -0.43 -1.20
CA GLU A 492 27.26 -1.44 -1.48
C GLU A 492 25.86 -0.83 -1.71
N LEU A 493 25.62 0.43 -1.32
CA LEU A 493 24.40 1.15 -1.74
C LEU A 493 24.36 1.36 -3.26
N GLY A 494 25.48 1.23 -3.97
CA GLY A 494 25.53 1.23 -5.43
C GLY A 494 24.83 0.02 -6.08
N ASN A 495 24.42 -0.98 -5.29
CA ASN A 495 23.54 -2.05 -5.76
C ASN A 495 22.15 -1.51 -6.17
N PHE A 496 21.72 -0.35 -5.64
CA PHE A 496 20.53 0.35 -6.10
C PHE A 496 20.83 1.09 -7.42
N PRO A 497 20.12 0.78 -8.53
CA PRO A 497 20.45 1.32 -9.84
C PRO A 497 20.26 2.85 -9.97
N PHE A 498 19.52 3.46 -9.04
CA PHE A 498 19.27 4.91 -8.98
C PHE A 498 20.26 5.68 -8.11
N ILE A 499 21.30 5.04 -7.56
CA ILE A 499 22.36 5.66 -6.78
C ILE A 499 23.63 5.71 -7.61
N SER A 500 24.07 6.91 -8.00
CA SER A 500 25.26 7.09 -8.82
C SER A 500 26.55 7.07 -8.00
N ASN A 501 27.71 6.90 -8.65
CA ASN A 501 29.00 6.99 -7.98
C ASN A 501 29.22 8.35 -7.29
N THR A 502 28.71 9.44 -7.87
CA THR A 502 28.76 10.77 -7.26
C THR A 502 27.92 10.85 -5.99
N ASP A 503 26.78 10.17 -5.96
CA ASP A 503 25.95 10.07 -4.77
C ASP A 503 26.68 9.30 -3.67
N LEU A 504 27.30 8.15 -4.02
CA LEU A 504 28.08 7.33 -3.09
C LEU A 504 29.25 8.10 -2.46
N ASP A 505 30.04 8.82 -3.27
CA ASP A 505 31.13 9.66 -2.76
C ASP A 505 30.60 10.71 -1.77
N GLY A 506 29.40 11.22 -2.04
CA GLY A 506 28.71 12.13 -1.14
C GLY A 506 28.24 11.50 0.16
N LEU A 507 27.67 10.30 0.11
CA LEU A 507 27.28 9.56 1.32
C LEU A 507 28.48 9.24 2.19
N VAL A 508 29.62 8.87 1.59
CA VAL A 508 30.88 8.62 2.30
C VAL A 508 31.37 9.89 2.99
N ALA A 509 31.32 11.04 2.32
CA ALA A 509 31.73 12.31 2.92
C ALA A 509 30.82 12.75 4.07
N GLU A 510 29.52 12.48 3.99
CA GLU A 510 28.52 12.85 5.02
C GLU A 510 28.39 11.78 6.13
N LEU A 511 28.98 10.58 5.96
CA LEU A 511 28.87 9.46 6.90
C LEU A 511 29.27 9.81 8.35
N PRO A 512 30.37 10.54 8.64
CA PRO A 512 30.71 10.89 10.02
C PRO A 512 29.64 11.71 10.72
N ALA A 513 29.00 12.64 10.00
CA ALA A 513 27.90 13.45 10.53
C ALA A 513 26.66 12.58 10.80
N TYR A 514 26.37 11.65 9.90
CA TYR A 514 25.26 10.70 10.06
C TYR A 514 25.44 9.79 11.28
N LEU A 515 26.65 9.24 11.49
CA LEU A 515 26.96 8.40 12.66
C LEU A 515 26.81 9.19 13.97
N ALA A 516 27.33 10.43 14.00
CA ALA A 516 27.20 11.32 15.15
C ALA A 516 25.72 11.62 15.47
N ALA A 517 24.92 11.96 14.46
CA ALA A 517 23.48 12.22 14.63
C ALA A 517 22.68 10.98 15.08
N SER A 518 23.12 9.78 14.67
CA SER A 518 22.44 8.52 14.98
C SER A 518 22.86 7.91 16.32
N THR A 519 23.74 8.57 17.08
CA THR A 519 24.24 8.04 18.35
C THR A 519 23.12 7.95 19.39
N GLY A 520 22.88 6.76 19.94
CA GLY A 520 21.87 6.51 20.98
C GLY A 520 20.42 6.43 20.47
N VAL A 521 20.22 6.36 19.15
CA VAL A 521 18.90 6.16 18.54
C VAL A 521 18.53 4.67 18.61
N HIS A 522 17.39 4.32 19.20
CA HIS A 522 16.97 2.90 19.32
C HIS A 522 15.47 2.69 19.04
N ASN A 523 14.59 3.53 19.59
CA ASN A 523 13.13 3.36 19.53
C ASN A 523 12.42 4.52 18.81
N ASP A 524 13.11 5.16 17.87
CA ASP A 524 12.54 6.30 17.14
C ASP A 524 11.77 5.83 15.90
N ASP A 525 10.77 6.63 15.49
CA ASP A 525 10.14 6.48 14.18
C ASP A 525 11.16 6.92 13.13
N ILE A 526 11.59 5.97 12.29
CA ILE A 526 12.66 6.17 11.31
C ILE A 526 12.31 7.30 10.33
N LEU A 527 11.06 7.37 9.87
CA LEU A 527 10.64 8.38 8.90
C LEU A 527 10.59 9.77 9.55
N ALA A 528 10.07 9.85 10.78
CA ALA A 528 10.05 11.09 11.54
C ALA A 528 11.46 11.54 11.98
N TRP A 529 12.38 10.60 12.20
CA TRP A 529 13.78 10.89 12.47
C TRP A 529 14.43 11.51 11.23
N TRP A 530 14.29 10.90 10.06
CA TRP A 530 14.84 11.44 8.83
C TRP A 530 14.26 12.80 8.47
N LYS A 531 12.95 13.02 8.71
CA LYS A 531 12.33 14.36 8.57
C LYS A 531 13.05 15.43 9.38
N ARG A 532 13.40 15.13 10.64
CA ARG A 532 14.07 16.09 11.54
C ARG A 532 15.53 16.37 11.15
N HIS A 533 16.16 15.46 10.41
CA HIS A 533 17.58 15.55 10.06
C HIS A 533 17.82 15.86 8.58
N GLU A 534 16.77 16.12 7.79
CA GLU A 534 16.91 16.27 6.33
C GLU A 534 17.79 17.44 5.91
N ASP A 535 17.78 18.54 6.67
CA ASP A 535 18.62 19.71 6.41
C ASP A 535 20.09 19.50 6.83
N VAL A 536 20.33 18.64 7.82
CA VAL A 536 21.66 18.37 8.39
C VAL A 536 22.36 17.23 7.65
N LEU A 537 21.59 16.28 7.12
CA LEU A 537 22.05 15.12 6.37
C LEU A 537 21.42 15.08 4.97
N PRO A 538 21.59 16.13 4.14
CA PRO A 538 20.86 16.25 2.88
C PRO A 538 21.15 15.13 1.89
N ARG A 539 22.38 14.58 1.85
CA ARG A 539 22.74 13.52 0.89
C ARG A 539 22.14 12.20 1.31
N TRP A 540 22.31 11.80 2.57
CA TRP A 540 21.71 10.59 3.11
C TRP A 540 20.18 10.64 3.07
N SER A 541 19.59 11.78 3.40
CA SER A 541 18.13 11.95 3.39
C SER A 541 17.54 11.79 2.00
N ARG A 542 18.20 12.34 0.97
CA ARG A 542 17.77 12.18 -0.42
C ARG A 542 17.77 10.71 -0.86
N GLU A 543 18.83 9.97 -0.56
CA GLU A 543 18.91 8.55 -0.90
C GLU A 543 17.96 7.69 -0.05
N ALA A 544 17.79 8.03 1.23
CA ALA A 544 16.85 7.38 2.14
C ALA A 544 15.41 7.46 1.63
N ARG A 545 14.99 8.63 1.11
CA ARG A 545 13.66 8.82 0.50
C ARG A 545 13.41 7.80 -0.60
N LYS A 546 14.36 7.60 -1.51
CA LYS A 546 14.25 6.61 -2.61
C LYS A 546 14.26 5.18 -2.09
N ILE A 547 15.16 4.86 -1.16
CA ILE A 547 15.30 3.52 -0.58
C ILE A 547 14.02 3.08 0.14
N PHE A 548 13.33 3.96 0.86
CA PHE A 548 12.06 3.64 1.55
C PHE A 548 10.88 3.36 0.63
N LEU A 549 11.00 3.67 -0.67
CA LEU A 549 10.01 3.31 -1.68
C LEU A 549 10.16 1.87 -2.15
N CYS A 550 11.32 1.25 -1.98
CA CYS A 550 11.54 -0.15 -2.29
C CYS A 550 10.81 -1.01 -1.26
N GLN A 551 9.93 -1.92 -1.71
CA GLN A 551 9.25 -2.85 -0.83
C GLN A 551 9.51 -4.30 -1.24
N PRO A 552 9.61 -5.23 -0.28
CA PRO A 552 9.82 -6.64 -0.58
C PRO A 552 8.59 -7.33 -1.18
N SER A 553 7.41 -6.70 -1.17
CA SER A 553 6.13 -7.35 -1.49
C SER A 553 5.26 -6.54 -2.43
N SER A 554 4.53 -7.23 -3.30
CA SER A 554 3.48 -6.68 -4.16
C SER A 554 2.08 -6.77 -3.54
N ALA A 555 1.97 -7.07 -2.24
CA ALA A 555 0.69 -7.26 -1.53
C ALA A 555 -0.29 -6.07 -1.62
N ALA A 556 0.18 -4.88 -1.98
CA ALA A 556 -0.68 -3.74 -2.30
C ALA A 556 -1.68 -4.04 -3.43
N ALA A 557 -1.26 -4.82 -4.43
CA ALA A 557 -2.13 -5.29 -5.51
C ALA A 557 -3.21 -6.25 -5.00
N GLU A 558 -2.83 -7.23 -4.17
CA GLU A 558 -3.78 -8.16 -3.52
C GLU A 558 -4.80 -7.43 -2.63
N ARG A 559 -4.38 -6.35 -1.94
CA ARG A 559 -5.30 -5.47 -1.20
C ARG A 559 -6.30 -4.77 -2.12
N ALA A 560 -5.88 -4.33 -3.31
CA ALA A 560 -6.78 -3.73 -4.29
C ALA A 560 -7.77 -4.76 -4.85
N PHE A 561 -7.34 -5.98 -5.17
CA PHE A 561 -8.24 -7.06 -5.60
C PHE A 561 -9.21 -7.49 -4.50
N SER A 562 -8.76 -7.52 -3.25
CA SER A 562 -9.62 -7.81 -2.10
C SER A 562 -10.68 -6.73 -1.90
N LEU A 563 -10.31 -5.45 -2.08
CA LEU A 563 -11.24 -4.33 -2.06
C LEU A 563 -12.28 -4.42 -3.17
N LEU A 564 -11.86 -4.82 -4.38
CA LEU A 564 -12.77 -5.05 -5.50
C LEU A 564 -13.81 -6.11 -5.14
N LYS A 565 -13.37 -7.28 -4.66
CA LYS A 565 -14.24 -8.39 -4.24
C LYS A 565 -15.23 -7.98 -3.14
N ALA A 566 -14.80 -7.15 -2.20
CA ALA A 566 -15.67 -6.66 -1.14
C ALA A 566 -16.69 -5.62 -1.65
N SER A 567 -16.30 -4.84 -2.65
CA SER A 567 -17.12 -3.76 -3.23
C SER A 567 -18.15 -4.27 -4.22
N PHE A 568 -17.78 -5.28 -5.02
CA PHE A 568 -18.55 -5.85 -6.10
C PHE A 568 -18.54 -7.37 -5.94
N ASN A 569 -19.67 -7.93 -5.51
CA ASN A 569 -19.90 -9.36 -5.46
C ASN A 569 -20.70 -9.80 -6.70
N GLU A 570 -20.93 -11.12 -6.85
CA GLU A 570 -21.64 -11.73 -7.99
C GLU A 570 -23.03 -11.11 -8.28
N GLN A 571 -23.62 -10.34 -7.34
CA GLN A 571 -24.89 -9.64 -7.56
C GLN A 571 -24.73 -8.32 -8.34
N GLN A 572 -23.50 -7.85 -8.61
CA GLN A 572 -23.20 -6.56 -9.25
C GLN A 572 -22.45 -6.68 -10.60
N ASP A 573 -22.42 -7.88 -11.18
CA ASP A 573 -21.70 -8.23 -12.43
C ASP A 573 -22.13 -7.47 -13.70
N SER A 574 -23.13 -6.57 -13.61
CA SER A 574 -23.61 -5.73 -14.72
C SER A 574 -23.09 -4.29 -14.67
N ALA A 575 -22.22 -3.98 -13.71
CA ALA A 575 -21.57 -2.67 -13.61
C ALA A 575 -20.62 -2.42 -14.80
N LEU A 576 -20.66 -1.21 -15.36
CA LEU A 576 -19.71 -0.77 -16.37
C LEU A 576 -18.29 -0.66 -15.76
N GLU A 577 -17.26 -0.94 -16.56
CA GLU A 577 -15.85 -0.92 -16.15
C GLU A 577 -15.45 0.41 -15.50
N ASP A 578 -15.75 1.54 -16.14
CA ASP A 578 -15.44 2.89 -15.63
C ASP A 578 -15.99 3.11 -14.21
N TYR A 579 -17.16 2.55 -13.91
CA TYR A 579 -17.77 2.64 -12.59
C TYR A 579 -17.04 1.79 -11.55
N ILE A 580 -16.57 0.59 -11.94
CA ILE A 580 -15.80 -0.30 -11.07
C ILE A 580 -14.43 0.30 -10.78
N GLU A 581 -13.69 0.70 -11.82
CA GLU A 581 -12.37 1.34 -11.71
C GLU A 581 -12.46 2.55 -10.78
N THR A 582 -13.38 3.48 -11.08
CA THR A 582 -13.42 4.73 -10.33
C THR A 582 -13.83 4.49 -8.89
N SER A 583 -14.84 3.64 -8.63
CA SER A 583 -15.23 3.26 -7.26
C SER A 583 -14.07 2.66 -6.47
N LEU A 584 -13.27 1.79 -7.09
CA LEU A 584 -12.13 1.16 -6.45
C LEU A 584 -11.04 2.20 -6.13
N MET A 585 -10.72 3.09 -7.08
CA MET A 585 -9.79 4.21 -6.86
C MET A 585 -10.24 5.09 -5.69
N LEU A 586 -11.54 5.42 -5.60
CA LEU A 586 -12.07 6.24 -4.52
C LEU A 586 -11.92 5.59 -3.15
N GLN A 587 -12.09 4.27 -3.06
CA GLN A 587 -11.99 3.52 -1.83
C GLN A 587 -10.55 3.29 -1.42
N TYR A 588 -9.69 2.90 -2.36
CA TYR A 588 -8.27 2.65 -2.13
C TYR A 588 -7.56 3.95 -1.74
N ASN A 589 -7.71 5.00 -2.53
CA ASN A 589 -7.03 6.29 -2.31
C ASN A 589 -7.62 7.09 -1.13
N GLY A 590 -8.82 6.74 -0.67
CA GLY A 590 -9.48 7.37 0.48
C GLY A 590 -9.02 6.84 1.85
N ARG A 591 -8.21 5.78 1.88
CA ARG A 591 -7.61 5.27 3.12
C ARG A 591 -6.40 6.12 3.48
N GLY A 592 -6.57 7.09 4.39
CA GLY A 592 -5.42 7.63 5.11
C GLY A 592 -4.75 6.47 5.86
N LEU A 593 -3.45 6.24 5.62
CA LEU A 593 -2.69 5.18 6.28
C LEU A 593 -2.64 5.45 7.79
N GLY A 594 -3.61 4.88 8.48
CA GLY A 594 -3.68 4.78 9.93
C GLY A 594 -3.71 3.31 10.30
N ARG A 595 -2.57 2.63 10.14
CA ARG A 595 -2.11 1.52 10.96
C ARG A 595 -0.60 1.51 10.97
#